data_AF-A0A2K9EXD7-F1
#
_entry.id   AF-A0A2K9EXD7-F1
#
_cell.length_a   1.000
_cell.length_b   1.000
_cell.length_c   1.000
_cell.angle_alpha   90.00
_cell.angle_beta   90.00
_cell.angle_gamma   90.00
#
_symmetry.space_group_name_H-M   'P 1'
#
loop_
_entity.id
_entity.type
_entity.pdbx_description
1 polymer ?
#
loop_
_entity_poly.entity_id
_entity_poly.type
_entity_poly.pdbx_seq_one_letter_code
_entity_poly.pdbx_strand_id
1 'polypeptide(L)'
;MKKRMILGGTAVLAVLAAVAVAQMRPVEETTPEGLVTQADDNPFAGLDEIFNEPDPDLGMTEEDVQAEDDYLRMSPPAGGTGDMPEALTENVLYETCEKVPEVKSAEFFRGTPDAYADRMLYDYVRYERVLTTKDCTCAGKVAPFAEVQKIKDQIVAEHGDDWNRLIIGGEYEKDGNELRDQVEAMCGGKF
;
A
#
# COMPACT_ATOMS: atom_id res chain seq x y z
N MET A 1 8.10 54.76 -35.01
CA MET A 1 7.56 55.92 -34.25
C MET A 1 6.12 55.60 -33.83
N LYS A 2 5.72 56.06 -32.63
CA LYS A 2 4.46 55.82 -31.85
C LYS A 2 4.49 54.50 -31.02
N LYS A 3 4.80 54.48 -29.71
CA LYS A 3 4.18 55.09 -28.49
C LYS A 3 2.67 54.83 -28.45
N ARG A 4 1.99 54.38 -27.40
CA ARG A 4 2.15 54.05 -25.95
C ARG A 4 0.84 53.23 -25.65
N MET A 5 0.64 52.47 -24.58
CA MET A 5 0.46 52.95 -23.21
C MET A 5 0.11 51.78 -22.28
N ILE A 6 0.67 51.83 -21.07
CA ILE A 6 0.38 51.02 -19.89
C ILE A 6 -0.82 51.65 -19.17
N LEU A 7 -1.72 50.83 -18.60
CA LEU A 7 -2.62 51.15 -17.50
C LEU A 7 -3.08 49.80 -16.94
N GLY A 8 -2.59 49.30 -15.81
CA GLY A 8 -2.83 49.71 -14.42
C GLY A 8 -3.16 48.40 -13.68
N GLY A 9 -2.59 48.00 -12.56
CA GLY A 9 -2.26 48.77 -11.37
C GLY A 9 -2.98 48.12 -10.19
N THR A 10 -2.33 47.11 -9.60
CA THR A 10 -2.32 46.72 -8.17
C THR A 10 -3.61 46.73 -7.32
N ALA A 11 -3.91 45.58 -6.73
CA ALA A 11 -4.20 45.50 -5.29
C ALA A 11 -3.58 44.23 -4.69
N VAL A 12 -2.88 44.44 -3.57
CA VAL A 12 -2.02 43.52 -2.81
C VAL A 12 -2.65 43.36 -1.41
N LEU A 13 -2.37 42.21 -0.75
CA LEU A 13 -2.66 41.82 0.65
C LEU A 13 -4.07 41.22 0.89
N ALA A 14 -4.27 40.15 1.68
CA ALA A 14 -3.47 39.65 2.80
C ALA A 14 -3.58 38.12 2.98
N VAL A 15 -2.46 37.51 3.34
CA VAL A 15 -2.35 36.19 3.98
C VAL A 15 -2.55 36.39 5.48
N LEU A 16 -3.46 35.64 6.12
CA LEU A 16 -3.30 35.25 7.52
C LEU A 16 -3.84 33.84 7.73
N ALA A 17 -2.92 32.96 8.12
CA ALA A 17 -3.16 31.63 8.63
C ALA A 17 -3.79 31.69 10.02
N ALA A 18 -4.62 30.69 10.33
CA ALA A 18 -4.91 30.30 11.71
C ALA A 18 -4.98 28.77 11.78
N VAL A 19 -3.85 28.16 12.10
CA VAL A 19 -3.74 26.77 12.55
C VAL A 19 -3.43 26.79 14.04
N ALA A 20 -4.21 25.96 14.77
CA ALA A 20 -4.03 25.47 16.13
C ALA A 20 -4.09 26.51 17.28
N VAL A 21 -5.01 26.30 18.24
CA VAL A 21 -4.71 25.59 19.51
C VAL A 21 -6.04 25.13 20.13
N ALA A 22 -6.32 23.82 20.13
CA ALA A 22 -7.32 23.25 21.02
C ALA A 22 -6.71 23.24 22.44
N GLN A 23 -7.11 24.21 23.26
CA GLN A 23 -6.72 24.26 24.67
C GLN A 23 -7.57 23.28 25.48
N MET A 24 -6.89 22.32 26.10
CA MET A 24 -7.40 21.51 27.20
C MET A 24 -7.95 22.41 28.31
N ARG A 25 -9.19 22.19 28.78
CA ARG A 25 -9.73 22.38 30.16
C ARG A 25 -11.14 21.76 30.26
N PRO A 26 -11.59 21.36 31.46
CA PRO A 26 -12.11 20.03 31.76
C PRO A 26 -13.53 19.80 31.23
N VAL A 27 -13.80 18.57 30.83
CA VAL A 27 -15.16 18.06 30.64
C VAL A 27 -15.83 18.07 32.02
N GLU A 28 -16.64 19.09 32.28
CA GLU A 28 -17.74 18.98 33.25
C GLU A 28 -18.72 17.96 32.68
N GLU A 29 -18.91 16.87 33.43
CA GLU A 29 -19.92 15.85 33.16
C GLU A 29 -21.31 16.50 33.15
N THR A 30 -21.76 16.87 31.97
CA THR A 30 -23.16 17.10 31.68
C THR A 30 -23.62 15.93 30.83
N THR A 31 -24.01 14.85 31.51
CA THR A 31 -24.76 13.76 30.90
C THR A 31 -26.01 14.37 30.26
N PRO A 32 -26.26 14.15 28.96
CA PRO A 32 -27.54 14.49 28.39
C PRO A 32 -28.62 13.65 29.10
N GLU A 33 -29.60 14.33 29.68
CA GLU A 33 -30.81 13.70 30.22
C GLU A 33 -31.45 12.86 29.10
N GLY A 34 -31.44 11.54 29.26
CA GLY A 34 -31.91 10.60 28.24
C GLY A 34 -31.09 9.31 28.13
N LEU A 35 -29.98 9.17 28.88
CA LEU A 35 -29.33 7.87 29.05
C LEU A 35 -30.17 6.99 29.97
N VAL A 36 -30.70 5.92 29.41
CA VAL A 36 -31.34 4.80 30.11
C VAL A 36 -30.38 4.26 31.17
N THR A 37 -30.62 4.59 32.44
CA THR A 37 -29.80 4.16 33.60
C THR A 37 -30.43 3.01 34.38
N GLN A 38 -31.49 2.39 33.87
CA GLN A 38 -32.04 1.15 34.41
C GLN A 38 -31.72 -0.02 33.49
N ALA A 39 -31.15 -1.08 34.08
CA ALA A 39 -30.84 -2.34 33.41
C ALA A 39 -32.09 -3.04 32.82
N ASP A 40 -33.29 -2.60 33.19
CA ASP A 40 -34.56 -3.16 32.71
C ASP A 40 -34.97 -2.66 31.30
N ASP A 41 -34.34 -1.59 30.79
CA ASP A 41 -34.62 -1.01 29.46
C ASP A 41 -33.41 -1.12 28.51
N ASN A 42 -32.51 -2.08 28.75
CA ASN A 42 -31.46 -2.40 27.78
C ASN A 42 -32.05 -3.33 26.70
N PRO A 43 -32.24 -2.87 25.45
CA PRO A 43 -32.75 -3.72 24.35
C PRO A 43 -31.79 -4.87 23.98
N PHE A 44 -30.59 -4.88 24.57
CA PHE A 44 -29.57 -5.92 24.42
C PHE A 44 -29.39 -6.77 25.68
N ALA A 45 -30.19 -6.60 26.75
CA ALA A 45 -30.08 -7.44 27.96
C ALA A 45 -30.34 -8.93 27.69
N GLY A 46 -31.04 -9.25 26.60
CA GLY A 46 -31.21 -10.63 26.13
C GLY A 46 -30.04 -11.17 25.28
N LEU A 47 -29.06 -10.34 24.89
CA LEU A 47 -27.91 -10.82 24.12
C LEU A 47 -26.94 -11.64 24.97
N ASP A 48 -26.86 -11.39 26.27
CA ASP A 48 -26.04 -12.21 27.17
C ASP A 48 -26.54 -13.67 27.19
N GLU A 49 -27.83 -13.90 26.94
CA GLU A 49 -28.40 -15.25 26.84
C GLU A 49 -28.03 -15.95 25.52
N ILE A 50 -27.89 -15.20 24.41
CA ILE A 50 -27.48 -15.72 23.09
C ILE A 50 -26.02 -16.19 23.08
N PHE A 51 -25.12 -15.53 23.80
CA PHE A 51 -23.71 -15.93 23.88
C PHE A 51 -23.41 -16.99 24.94
N ASN A 52 -24.40 -17.37 25.75
CA ASN A 52 -24.30 -18.43 26.76
C ASN A 52 -25.11 -19.69 26.39
N GLU A 53 -25.65 -19.76 25.17
CA GLU A 53 -26.20 -21.02 24.66
C GLU A 53 -25.05 -22.02 24.49
N PRO A 54 -25.17 -23.26 24.99
CA PRO A 54 -24.23 -24.31 24.63
C PRO A 54 -24.20 -24.39 23.11
N ASP A 55 -22.99 -24.39 22.52
CA ASP A 55 -22.82 -24.48 21.06
C ASP A 55 -23.79 -25.53 20.52
N PRO A 56 -24.58 -25.21 19.47
CA PRO A 56 -25.54 -26.16 18.93
C PRO A 56 -24.80 -27.46 18.65
N ASP A 57 -25.27 -28.56 19.25
CA ASP A 57 -24.73 -29.88 18.96
C ASP A 57 -25.08 -30.20 17.51
N LEU A 58 -24.17 -29.82 16.61
CA LEU A 58 -24.30 -30.03 15.17
C LEU A 58 -24.19 -31.52 14.80
N GLY A 59 -24.08 -32.42 15.78
CA GLY A 59 -23.91 -33.86 15.57
C GLY A 59 -22.59 -34.20 14.88
N MET A 60 -21.62 -33.27 14.93
CA MET A 60 -20.30 -33.43 14.31
C MET A 60 -19.45 -34.33 15.19
N THR A 61 -18.83 -35.33 14.57
CA THR A 61 -17.85 -36.16 15.27
C THR A 61 -16.57 -35.37 15.49
N GLU A 62 -15.71 -35.81 16.42
CA GLU A 62 -14.38 -35.20 16.60
C GLU A 62 -13.55 -35.20 15.30
N GLU A 63 -13.80 -36.19 14.43
CA GLU A 63 -13.17 -36.29 13.10
C GLU A 63 -13.69 -35.21 12.14
N ASP A 64 -14.99 -34.87 12.19
CA ASP A 64 -15.58 -33.81 11.37
C ASP A 64 -15.07 -32.43 11.81
N VAL A 65 -14.97 -32.19 13.13
CA VAL A 65 -14.39 -30.96 13.69
C VAL A 65 -12.93 -30.82 13.27
N GLN A 66 -12.16 -31.90 13.35
CA GLN A 66 -10.76 -31.89 12.93
C GLN A 66 -10.61 -31.67 11.42
N ALA A 67 -11.51 -32.23 10.60
CA ALA A 67 -11.50 -32.03 9.16
C ALA A 67 -11.84 -30.58 8.76
N GLU A 68 -12.81 -29.96 9.43
CA GLU A 68 -13.12 -28.53 9.26
C GLU A 68 -11.97 -27.64 9.72
N ASP A 69 -11.37 -27.92 10.89
CA ASP A 69 -10.20 -27.19 11.38
C ASP A 69 -8.99 -27.34 10.44
N ASP A 70 -8.78 -28.52 9.87
CA ASP A 70 -7.75 -28.77 8.87
C ASP A 70 -8.05 -28.00 7.57
N TYR A 71 -9.30 -27.97 7.13
CA TYR A 71 -9.74 -27.21 5.95
C TYR A 71 -9.59 -25.69 6.13
N LEU A 72 -9.94 -25.17 7.30
CA LEU A 72 -9.74 -23.76 7.66
C LEU A 72 -8.26 -23.41 7.79
N ARG A 73 -7.43 -24.35 8.26
CA ARG A 73 -5.97 -24.16 8.31
C ARG A 73 -5.32 -24.24 6.93
N MET A 74 -5.93 -24.98 5.99
CA MET A 74 -5.52 -25.04 4.58
C MET A 74 -6.05 -23.86 3.76
N SER A 75 -7.00 -23.08 4.28
CA SER A 75 -7.51 -21.91 3.58
C SER A 75 -6.36 -20.89 3.42
N PRO A 76 -6.03 -20.49 2.18
CA PRO A 76 -4.98 -19.51 1.93
C PRO A 76 -5.25 -18.24 2.75
N PRO A 77 -4.22 -17.53 3.23
CA PRO A 77 -4.43 -16.26 3.92
C PRO A 77 -5.33 -15.35 3.07
N ALA A 78 -6.25 -14.64 3.74
CA ALA A 78 -7.19 -13.74 3.09
C ALA A 78 -6.43 -12.70 2.25
N GLY A 79 -6.40 -12.93 0.93
CA GLY A 79 -5.56 -12.24 -0.03
C GLY A 79 -5.21 -13.20 -1.17
N GLY A 80 -6.19 -13.43 -2.05
CA GLY A 80 -6.15 -14.48 -3.07
C GLY A 80 -4.87 -14.47 -3.90
N THR A 81 -4.00 -15.43 -3.62
CA THR A 81 -2.83 -15.81 -4.44
C THR A 81 -3.02 -17.26 -4.85
N GLY A 82 -4.16 -17.54 -5.49
CA GLY A 82 -4.43 -18.86 -6.04
C GLY A 82 -3.37 -19.22 -7.08
N ASP A 83 -2.62 -20.30 -6.82
CA ASP A 83 -1.64 -20.90 -7.72
C ASP A 83 -0.37 -20.07 -8.02
N MET A 84 0.16 -19.36 -7.02
CA MET A 84 1.51 -18.81 -7.15
C MET A 84 2.54 -19.96 -7.21
N PRO A 85 3.39 -20.02 -8.25
CA PRO A 85 4.43 -21.04 -8.32
C PRO A 85 5.36 -20.93 -7.11
N GLU A 86 5.85 -22.07 -6.61
CA GLU A 86 6.87 -22.06 -5.56
C GLU A 86 8.15 -21.37 -6.05
N ALA A 87 8.78 -20.60 -5.17
CA ALA A 87 10.11 -20.02 -5.41
C ALA A 87 11.16 -21.12 -5.64
N LEU A 88 12.15 -20.83 -6.50
CA LEU A 88 13.27 -21.74 -6.75
C LEU A 88 14.40 -21.59 -5.73
N THR A 89 14.32 -20.58 -4.86
CA THR A 89 15.38 -20.18 -3.93
C THR A 89 14.79 -19.69 -2.60
N GLU A 90 15.60 -19.70 -1.55
CA GLU A 90 15.24 -19.06 -0.28
C GLU A 90 15.09 -17.53 -0.43
N ASN A 91 14.23 -16.95 0.41
CA ASN A 91 13.97 -15.52 0.41
C ASN A 91 15.07 -14.72 1.12
N VAL A 92 15.75 -13.84 0.38
CA VAL A 92 16.70 -12.87 0.94
C VAL A 92 16.07 -11.49 0.94
N LEU A 93 15.98 -10.83 2.09
CA LEU A 93 15.40 -9.49 2.19
C LEU A 93 16.10 -8.49 1.27
N TYR A 94 15.34 -7.81 0.43
CA TYR A 94 15.89 -6.89 -0.55
C TYR A 94 16.75 -5.82 0.12
N GLU A 95 16.35 -5.27 1.26
CA GLU A 95 17.10 -4.23 1.99
C GLU A 95 18.57 -4.62 2.29
N THR A 96 18.89 -5.92 2.35
CA THR A 96 20.24 -6.43 2.58
C THR A 96 21.09 -6.56 1.31
N CYS A 97 20.48 -6.48 0.13
CA CYS A 97 21.15 -6.67 -1.15
C CYS A 97 21.91 -5.42 -1.61
N GLU A 98 23.11 -5.62 -2.16
CA GLU A 98 23.90 -4.58 -2.81
C GLU A 98 23.17 -4.01 -4.03
N LYS A 99 22.94 -2.69 -4.03
CA LYS A 99 22.17 -2.00 -5.08
C LYS A 99 23.03 -1.63 -6.28
N VAL A 100 22.40 -1.52 -7.44
CA VAL A 100 23.01 -0.89 -8.61
C VAL A 100 23.37 0.58 -8.33
N PRO A 101 24.41 1.14 -8.97
CA PRO A 101 24.90 2.50 -8.69
C PRO A 101 23.83 3.59 -8.75
N GLU A 102 22.90 3.50 -9.70
CA GLU A 102 21.83 4.46 -9.92
C GLU A 102 20.92 4.55 -8.69
N VAL A 103 20.56 3.41 -8.12
CA VAL A 103 19.67 3.28 -6.96
C VAL A 103 20.37 3.71 -5.66
N LYS A 104 21.71 3.72 -5.63
CA LYS A 104 22.49 4.27 -4.51
C LYS A 104 22.65 5.78 -4.57
N SER A 105 22.31 6.41 -5.69
CA SER A 105 22.58 7.82 -5.91
C SER A 105 21.64 8.73 -5.11
N ALA A 106 22.12 9.90 -4.72
CA ALA A 106 21.28 10.93 -4.10
C ALA A 106 20.22 11.48 -5.06
N GLU A 107 20.43 11.37 -6.38
CA GLU A 107 19.47 11.73 -7.41
C GLU A 107 18.22 10.84 -7.31
N PHE A 108 18.41 9.52 -7.19
CA PHE A 108 17.33 8.55 -7.10
C PHE A 108 16.41 8.75 -5.90
N PHE A 109 16.94 9.25 -4.78
CA PHE A 109 16.14 9.55 -3.57
C PHE A 109 15.65 10.99 -3.47
N ARG A 110 15.86 11.81 -4.50
CA ARG A 110 15.40 13.20 -4.49
C ARG A 110 13.88 13.29 -4.47
N GLY A 111 13.34 14.34 -3.86
CA GLY A 111 11.92 14.68 -3.88
C GLY A 111 11.47 15.37 -5.17
N THR A 112 11.95 14.92 -6.35
CA THR A 112 11.52 15.44 -7.66
C THR A 112 10.57 14.48 -8.36
N PRO A 113 9.72 14.95 -9.29
CA PRO A 113 8.86 14.07 -10.09
C PRO A 113 9.64 13.00 -10.87
N ASP A 114 10.77 13.36 -11.47
CA ASP A 114 11.59 12.38 -12.20
C ASP A 114 12.13 11.28 -11.28
N ALA A 115 12.64 11.66 -10.10
CA ALA A 115 13.14 10.69 -9.12
C ALA A 115 12.02 9.83 -8.54
N TYR A 116 10.80 10.38 -8.37
CA TYR A 116 9.63 9.58 -8.01
C TYR A 116 9.33 8.53 -9.09
N ALA A 117 9.23 8.95 -10.36
CA ALA A 117 8.94 8.01 -11.43
C ALA A 117 10.02 6.94 -11.57
N ASP A 118 11.30 7.31 -11.49
CA ASP A 118 12.42 6.36 -11.52
C ASP A 118 12.34 5.31 -10.39
N ARG A 119 11.91 5.71 -9.18
CA ARG A 119 11.69 4.78 -8.07
C ARG A 119 10.56 3.79 -8.37
N MET A 120 9.40 4.28 -8.80
CA MET A 120 8.22 3.45 -9.05
C MET A 120 8.47 2.45 -10.19
N LEU A 121 9.08 2.93 -11.28
CA LEU A 121 9.50 2.08 -12.41
C LEU A 121 10.49 1.01 -11.96
N TYR A 122 11.48 1.37 -11.13
CA TYR A 122 12.48 0.42 -10.67
C TYR A 122 11.91 -0.65 -9.73
N ASP A 123 10.97 -0.28 -8.86
CA ASP A 123 10.26 -1.25 -8.01
C ASP A 123 9.44 -2.22 -8.87
N TYR A 124 8.66 -1.72 -9.83
CA TYR A 124 7.93 -2.55 -10.80
C TYR A 124 8.84 -3.57 -11.50
N VAL A 125 9.94 -3.09 -12.10
CA VAL A 125 10.91 -3.94 -12.83
C VAL A 125 11.47 -5.05 -11.94
N ARG A 126 11.75 -4.75 -10.67
CA ARG A 126 12.29 -5.74 -9.74
C ARG A 126 11.28 -6.82 -9.40
N TYR A 127 10.04 -6.44 -9.16
CA TYR A 127 8.99 -7.41 -8.86
C TYR A 127 8.71 -8.30 -10.08
N GLU A 128 8.55 -7.70 -11.26
CA GLU A 128 8.36 -8.43 -12.52
C GLU A 128 9.51 -9.43 -12.79
N ARG A 129 10.76 -8.97 -12.59
CA ARG A 129 11.94 -9.82 -12.75
C ARG A 129 11.89 -11.03 -11.83
N VAL A 130 11.62 -10.83 -10.55
CA VAL A 130 11.59 -11.90 -9.56
C VAL A 130 10.51 -12.92 -9.89
N LEU A 131 9.31 -12.48 -10.29
CA LEU A 131 8.25 -13.38 -10.75
C LEU A 131 8.66 -14.18 -11.99
N THR A 132 9.32 -13.52 -12.95
CA THR A 132 9.76 -14.16 -14.18
C THR A 132 10.87 -15.19 -13.95
N THR A 133 11.85 -14.86 -13.10
CA THR A 133 12.99 -15.74 -12.82
C THR A 133 12.75 -16.72 -11.69
N LYS A 134 11.72 -16.49 -10.87
CA LYS A 134 11.41 -17.20 -9.61
C LYS A 134 12.59 -17.24 -8.64
N ASP A 135 13.42 -16.20 -8.67
CA ASP A 135 14.64 -16.07 -7.86
C ASP A 135 14.43 -15.02 -6.77
N CYS A 136 14.30 -15.50 -5.53
CA CYS A 136 14.10 -14.69 -4.33
C CYS A 136 15.41 -14.28 -3.66
N THR A 137 16.57 -14.56 -4.27
CA THR A 137 17.88 -14.07 -3.81
C THR A 137 18.15 -12.66 -4.29
N CYS A 138 19.27 -12.06 -3.86
CA CYS A 138 19.69 -10.75 -4.36
C CYS A 138 19.90 -10.69 -5.89
N ALA A 139 20.25 -11.81 -6.55
CA ALA A 139 20.45 -11.83 -7.99
C ALA A 139 19.13 -11.67 -8.78
N GLY A 140 18.02 -12.19 -8.24
CA GLY A 140 16.68 -11.95 -8.75
C GLY A 140 16.15 -10.57 -8.37
N LYS A 141 16.29 -10.18 -7.10
CA LYS A 141 15.68 -8.96 -6.54
C LYS A 141 16.34 -7.64 -6.94
N VAL A 142 17.61 -7.66 -7.35
CA VAL A 142 18.32 -6.48 -7.85
C VAL A 142 18.27 -6.48 -9.37
N ALA A 143 17.49 -5.56 -9.94
CA ALA A 143 17.35 -5.44 -11.37
C ALA A 143 18.41 -4.50 -11.97
N PRO A 144 18.84 -4.73 -13.23
CA PRO A 144 19.62 -3.75 -13.97
C PRO A 144 18.81 -2.47 -14.22
N PHE A 145 19.40 -1.30 -13.95
CA PHE A 145 18.71 -0.02 -14.19
C PHE A 145 18.43 0.26 -15.67
N ALA A 146 19.12 -0.44 -16.58
CA ALA A 146 18.86 -0.34 -18.02
C ALA A 146 17.42 -0.71 -18.40
N GLU A 147 16.75 -1.60 -17.66
CA GLU A 147 15.35 -1.96 -17.92
C GLU A 147 14.40 -0.78 -17.63
N VAL A 148 14.69 0.02 -16.59
CA VAL A 148 13.95 1.27 -16.31
C VAL A 148 14.07 2.24 -17.47
N GLN A 149 15.25 2.36 -18.07
CA GLN A 149 15.45 3.24 -19.23
C GLN A 149 14.65 2.78 -20.45
N LYS A 150 14.55 1.47 -20.70
CA LYS A 150 13.70 0.95 -21.79
C LYS A 150 12.23 1.31 -21.59
N ILE A 151 11.73 1.21 -20.36
CA ILE A 151 10.35 1.61 -20.06
C ILE A 151 10.17 3.12 -20.27
N LYS A 152 11.13 3.94 -19.84
CA LYS A 152 11.08 5.40 -20.09
C LYS A 152 11.08 5.72 -21.58
N ASP A 153 11.90 5.03 -22.37
CA ASP A 153 11.93 5.20 -23.83
C ASP A 153 10.58 4.83 -24.46
N GLN A 154 9.92 3.78 -23.98
CA GLN A 154 8.56 3.41 -24.40
C GLN A 154 7.53 4.47 -24.03
N ILE A 155 7.56 4.96 -22.79
CA ILE A 155 6.68 6.04 -22.32
C ILE A 155 6.87 7.30 -23.18
N VAL A 156 8.12 7.66 -23.50
CA VAL A 156 8.41 8.80 -24.38
C VAL A 156 7.87 8.56 -25.79
N ALA A 157 7.98 7.35 -26.33
CA ALA A 157 7.42 7.02 -27.63
C ALA A 157 5.87 7.12 -27.67
N GLU A 158 5.20 6.80 -26.56
CA GLU A 158 3.73 6.79 -26.46
C GLU A 158 3.14 8.15 -26.05
N HIS A 159 3.81 8.87 -25.16
CA HIS A 159 3.28 10.08 -24.51
C HIS A 159 4.10 11.35 -24.78
N GLY A 160 5.26 11.24 -25.44
CA GLY A 160 6.20 12.33 -25.68
C GLY A 160 7.13 12.63 -24.50
N ASP A 161 8.14 13.47 -24.71
CA ASP A 161 9.18 13.78 -23.71
C ASP A 161 8.63 14.46 -22.43
N ASP A 162 7.51 15.18 -22.56
CA ASP A 162 6.85 15.95 -21.49
C ASP A 162 5.76 15.17 -20.73
N TRP A 163 5.79 13.84 -20.78
CA TRP A 163 4.84 12.98 -20.06
C TRP A 163 4.74 13.29 -18.56
N ASN A 164 3.59 13.05 -17.94
CA ASN A 164 3.39 13.38 -16.53
C ASN A 164 4.02 12.32 -15.60
N ARG A 165 5.18 12.66 -15.03
CA ARG A 165 5.96 11.78 -14.14
C ARG A 165 5.18 11.26 -12.93
N LEU A 166 4.29 12.08 -12.37
CA LEU A 166 3.52 11.71 -11.19
C LEU A 166 2.36 10.79 -11.54
N ILE A 167 1.70 11.01 -12.69
CA ILE A 167 0.58 10.17 -13.12
C ILE A 167 1.10 8.79 -13.55
N ILE A 168 2.00 8.75 -14.53
CA ILE A 168 2.51 7.47 -15.04
C ILE A 168 3.34 6.76 -13.96
N GLY A 169 4.15 7.49 -13.19
CA GLY A 169 4.86 6.90 -12.04
C GLY A 169 3.90 6.27 -11.03
N GLY A 170 2.74 6.89 -10.76
CA GLY A 170 1.72 6.35 -9.86
C GLY A 170 0.99 5.13 -10.43
N GLU A 171 0.84 5.02 -11.74
CA GLU A 171 0.33 3.79 -12.39
C GLU A 171 1.29 2.63 -12.16
N TYR A 172 2.60 2.83 -12.37
CA TYR A 172 3.61 1.82 -12.08
C TYR A 172 3.76 1.51 -10.58
N GLU A 173 3.51 2.47 -9.70
CA GLU A 173 3.44 2.23 -8.26
C GLU A 173 2.32 1.23 -7.93
N LYS A 174 1.13 1.46 -8.49
CA LYS A 174 -0.02 0.58 -8.30
C LYS A 174 0.28 -0.81 -8.83
N ASP A 175 0.70 -0.91 -10.09
CA ASP A 175 1.00 -2.21 -10.72
C ASP A 175 2.14 -2.92 -9.99
N GLY A 176 3.17 -2.18 -9.58
CA GLY A 176 4.29 -2.70 -8.80
C GLY A 176 3.85 -3.27 -7.44
N ASN A 177 2.91 -2.63 -6.74
CA ASN A 177 2.36 -3.17 -5.49
C ASN A 177 1.58 -4.47 -5.71
N GLU A 178 0.81 -4.58 -6.80
CA GLU A 178 0.12 -5.83 -7.15
C GLU A 178 1.13 -6.97 -7.46
N LEU A 179 2.26 -6.65 -8.10
CA LEU A 179 3.34 -7.62 -8.32
C LEU A 179 4.07 -7.95 -7.02
N ARG A 180 4.27 -6.98 -6.12
CA ARG A 180 4.92 -7.22 -4.82
C ARG A 180 4.18 -8.28 -4.03
N ASP A 181 2.86 -8.17 -3.93
CA ASP A 181 2.05 -9.11 -3.15
C ASP A 181 2.18 -10.55 -3.72
N GLN A 182 2.25 -10.68 -5.05
CA GLN A 182 2.54 -11.97 -5.70
C GLN A 182 3.96 -12.46 -5.39
N VAL A 183 4.95 -11.58 -5.43
CA VAL A 183 6.34 -11.93 -5.10
C VAL A 183 6.47 -12.39 -3.66
N GLU A 184 5.83 -11.70 -2.71
CA GLU A 184 5.89 -12.06 -1.29
C GLU A 184 5.20 -13.40 -1.02
N ALA A 185 4.09 -13.68 -1.70
CA ALA A 185 3.45 -14.99 -1.66
C ALA A 185 4.36 -16.09 -2.24
N MET A 186 4.96 -15.86 -3.41
CA MET A 186 5.88 -16.82 -4.05
C MET A 186 7.14 -17.08 -3.19
N CYS A 187 7.75 -16.02 -2.66
CA CYS A 187 8.96 -16.10 -1.85
C CYS A 187 8.70 -16.51 -0.40
N GLY A 188 7.44 -16.65 0.02
CA GLY A 188 7.08 -17.05 1.39
C GLY A 188 7.43 -16.00 2.45
N GLY A 189 7.37 -14.72 2.13
CA GLY A 189 7.60 -13.63 3.08
C GLY A 189 7.92 -12.29 2.45
N LYS A 190 8.20 -11.30 3.30
CA LYS A 190 8.49 -9.91 2.90
C LYS A 190 9.56 -9.85 1.80
N PHE A 191 9.35 -8.96 0.84
CA PHE A 191 10.33 -8.67 -0.19
C PHE A 191 11.58 -7.95 0.33
#